data_AF-A0AAT9ST16-F1
#
_entry.id   AF-A0AAT9ST16-F1
#
_cell.length_a   1.000
_cell.length_b   1.000
_cell.length_c   1.000
_cell.angle_alpha   90.00
_cell.angle_beta   90.00
_cell.angle_gamma   90.00
#
_symmetry.space_group_name_H-M   'P 1'
#
loop_
_entity.id
_entity.type
_entity.pdbx_description
1 polymer ?
#
loop_
_entity_poly.entity_id
_entity_poly.type
_entity_poly.pdbx_seq_one_letter_code
_entity_poly.pdbx_strand_id
1 'polypeptide(L)'
;MNIRSRETTVTFNNPFRLSALDHVQPAGTYRVVVDEEEIPAVSFLAYRQIATMLHTPALSSSGRSQVFTVNSGELASALEADVGA
;
A
#
# COMPACT_ATOMS: atom_id res chain seq x y z
N MET A 1 -6.43 -4.33 22.15
CA MET A 1 -5.96 -3.67 20.92
C MET A 1 -7.01 -3.95 19.86
N ASN A 2 -7.59 -2.90 19.28
CA ASN A 2 -8.53 -3.01 18.16
C ASN A 2 -7.77 -2.58 16.91
N ILE A 3 -7.44 -3.57 16.07
CA ILE A 3 -6.75 -3.35 14.79
C ILE A 3 -7.80 -3.54 13.71
N ARG A 4 -7.94 -2.51 12.86
CA ARG A 4 -8.79 -2.55 11.69
C ARG A 4 -7.91 -2.55 10.45
N SER A 5 -8.09 -3.55 9.60
CA SER A 5 -7.47 -3.58 8.28
C SER A 5 -8.41 -2.93 7.25
N ARG A 6 -7.87 -2.04 6.43
CA ARG A 6 -8.55 -1.41 5.31
C ARG A 6 -7.88 -1.84 4.01
N GLU A 7 -8.64 -2.51 3.15
CA GLU A 7 -8.18 -2.84 1.80
C GLU A 7 -8.50 -1.70 0.83
N THR A 8 -7.54 -1.35 -0.02
CA THR A 8 -7.66 -0.36 -1.08
C THR A 8 -6.88 -0.82 -2.31
N THR A 9 -7.11 -0.16 -3.45
CA THR A 9 -6.41 -0.45 -4.70
C THR A 9 -5.78 0.81 -5.23
N VAL A 10 -4.55 0.69 -5.74
CA VAL A 10 -3.81 1.78 -6.36
C VAL A 10 -3.42 1.34 -7.77
N THR A 11 -3.47 2.24 -8.73
CA THR A 11 -3.09 1.95 -10.12
C THR A 11 -1.85 2.76 -10.46
N PHE A 12 -0.80 2.06 -10.88
CA PHE A 12 0.40 2.65 -11.46
C PHE A 12 0.34 2.51 -12.97
N ASN A 13 0.48 3.60 -13.71
CA ASN A 13 0.51 3.64 -15.17
C ASN A 13 1.90 3.33 -15.73
N ASN A 14 2.93 3.52 -14.91
CA ASN A 14 4.32 3.32 -15.23
C ASN A 14 4.94 2.27 -14.27
N PRO A 15 6.02 1.59 -14.69
CA PRO A 15 6.80 0.75 -13.79
C PRO A 15 7.36 1.58 -12.62
N PHE A 16 7.22 1.07 -11.40
CA PHE A 16 7.64 1.77 -10.18
C PHE A 16 8.55 0.89 -9.32
N ARG A 17 9.30 1.53 -8.43
CA ARG A 17 10.16 0.86 -7.47
C ARG A 17 9.89 1.40 -6.08
N LEU A 18 9.82 0.49 -5.11
CA LEU A 18 9.77 0.82 -3.69
C LEU A 18 11.00 0.21 -3.02
N SER A 19 11.51 0.84 -1.96
CA SER A 19 12.67 0.34 -1.20
C SER A 19 12.39 -1.01 -0.54
N ALA A 20 11.12 -1.31 -0.25
CA ALA A 20 10.68 -2.60 0.28
C ALA A 20 10.64 -3.72 -0.78
N LEU A 21 10.85 -3.40 -2.06
CA LEU A 21 10.79 -4.35 -3.18
C LEU A 21 12.18 -4.48 -3.80
N ASP A 22 12.70 -5.71 -3.87
CA ASP A 22 13.99 -5.99 -4.51
C ASP A 22 14.00 -5.66 -6.01
N HIS A 23 12.84 -5.72 -6.66
CA HIS A 23 12.68 -5.51 -8.10
C HIS A 23 11.63 -4.46 -8.44
N VAL A 24 11.81 -3.84 -9.61
CA VAL A 24 10.82 -2.94 -10.22
C VAL A 24 9.53 -3.72 -10.44
N GLN A 25 8.42 -3.11 -10.06
CA GLN A 25 7.09 -3.64 -10.33
C GLN A 25 6.58 -3.07 -11.65
N PRO A 26 5.93 -3.89 -12.49
CA PRO A 26 5.32 -3.40 -13.72
C PRO A 26 4.15 -2.45 -13.41
N ALA A 27 3.80 -1.61 -14.39
CA ALA A 27 2.55 -0.86 -14.34
C ALA A 27 1.35 -1.81 -14.17
N GLY A 28 0.36 -1.39 -13.39
CA GLY A 28 -0.85 -2.16 -13.11
C GLY A 28 -1.58 -1.70 -11.86
N THR A 29 -2.71 -2.34 -11.59
CA THR A 29 -3.49 -2.11 -10.37
C THR A 29 -3.01 -3.06 -9.28
N TYR A 30 -2.52 -2.52 -8.18
CA TYR A 30 -2.06 -3.26 -7.03
C TYR A 30 -3.05 -3.15 -5.88
N ARG A 31 -3.15 -4.22 -5.10
CA ARG A 31 -3.95 -4.22 -3.87
C ARG A 31 -3.07 -3.82 -2.71
N VAL A 32 -3.57 -2.88 -1.92
CA VAL A 32 -2.88 -2.33 -0.75
C VAL A 32 -3.77 -2.55 0.46
N VAL A 33 -3.22 -3.14 1.51
CA VAL A 33 -3.90 -3.29 2.80
C VAL A 33 -3.22 -2.37 3.79
N VAL A 34 -4.00 -1.54 4.47
CA VAL A 34 -3.54 -0.61 5.48
C VAL A 34 -4.08 -1.08 6.82
N ASP A 35 -3.19 -1.38 7.75
CA ASP A 35 -3.60 -1.67 9.12
C ASP A 35 -3.61 -0.38 9.93
N GLU A 36 -4.74 -0.15 10.59
CA GLU A 36 -5.00 1.00 11.45
C GLU A 36 -5.25 0.50 12.87
N GLU A 37 -4.52 1.03 13.85
CA GLU A 37 -4.80 0.81 15.26
C GLU A 37 -5.74 1.92 15.76
N GLU A 38 -6.83 1.50 16.41
CA GLU A 38 -7.68 2.42 17.14
C GLU A 38 -6.93 2.90 18.39
N ILE A 39 -6.73 4.21 18.46
CA ILE A 39 -6.20 4.86 19.66
C ILE A 39 -7.40 5.12 20.57
N PRO A 40 -7.49 4.49 21.75
CA PRO A 40 -8.55 4.76 22.70
C PRO A 40 -8.34 6.17 23.29
N ALA A 41 -8.94 7.17 22.67
CA ALA A 41 -9.07 8.51 23.23
C ALA A 41 -10.48 8.69 23.80
N VAL A 42 -10.56 9.24 25.01
CA VAL A 42 -11.81 9.38 25.80
C VAL A 42 -12.83 10.35 25.16
N SER A 43 -12.46 11.04 24.08
CA SER A 43 -13.24 12.13 23.49
C SER A 43 -13.48 12.02 21.98
N PHE A 44 -12.75 11.17 21.26
CA PHE A 44 -12.96 10.91 19.83
C PHE A 44 -12.29 9.62 19.38
N LEU A 45 -12.83 9.00 18.34
CA LEU A 45 -12.25 7.82 17.70
C LEU A 45 -11.09 8.29 16.82
N ALA A 46 -9.86 7.89 17.15
CA ALA A 46 -8.67 8.19 16.37
C ALA A 46 -8.03 6.91 15.85
N TYR A 47 -7.55 6.95 14.61
CA TYR A 47 -6.89 5.82 13.95
C TYR A 47 -5.46 6.23 13.60
N ARG A 48 -4.49 5.39 13.97
CA ARG A 48 -3.11 5.53 13.51
C ARG A 48 -2.78 4.37 12.61
N GLN A 49 -2.31 4.68 11.41
CA GLN A 49 -1.76 3.69 10.50
C GLN A 49 -0.49 3.07 11.10
N ILE A 50 -0.50 1.74 11.22
CA ILE A 50 0.60 0.96 11.79
C ILE A 50 1.37 0.19 10.73
N ALA A 51 0.75 -0.15 9.60
CA ALA A 51 1.41 -0.83 8.49
C ALA A 51 0.71 -0.58 7.15
N THR A 52 1.48 -0.68 6.06
CA THR A 52 0.96 -0.76 4.69
C THR A 52 1.53 -1.98 4.02
N MET A 53 0.68 -2.80 3.45
CA MET A 53 1.04 -4.04 2.79
C MET A 53 0.64 -3.94 1.32
N LEU A 54 1.61 -4.09 0.41
CA LEU A 54 1.39 -4.15 -1.02
C LEU A 54 1.34 -5.61 -1.45
N HIS A 55 0.26 -6.01 -2.10
CA HIS A 55 0.13 -7.31 -2.73
C HIS A 55 0.64 -7.27 -4.16
N THR A 56 1.56 -8.17 -4.49
CA THR A 56 2.02 -8.43 -5.86
C THR A 56 1.64 -9.86 -6.27
N PRO A 57 1.56 -10.17 -7.58
CA PRO A 57 1.65 -9.24 -8.70
C PRO A 57 0.41 -8.31 -8.75
N ALA A 58 0.40 -7.37 -9.71
CA ALA A 58 -0.78 -6.56 -9.99
C ALA A 58 -2.03 -7.45 -10.18
N LEU A 59 -3.21 -6.95 -9.82
CA LEU A 59 -4.50 -7.65 -9.98
C LEU A 59 -4.77 -8.08 -11.42
N SER A 60 -4.22 -7.36 -12.40
CA SER A 60 -4.29 -7.68 -13.83
C SER A 60 -3.30 -8.77 -14.26
N SER A 61 -2.35 -9.14 -13.42
CA SER A 61 -1.26 -10.08 -13.72
C SER A 61 -1.48 -11.39 -12.98
N SER A 62 -1.23 -12.52 -13.66
CA SER A 62 -1.25 -13.84 -13.03
C SER A 62 0.16 -14.24 -12.58
N GLY A 63 0.31 -14.67 -11.34
CA GLY A 63 1.60 -15.03 -10.77
C GLY A 63 1.49 -15.46 -9.32
N ARG A 64 2.64 -15.66 -8.67
CA ARG A 64 2.70 -16.05 -7.27
C ARG A 64 2.37 -14.84 -6.39
N SER A 65 1.29 -14.93 -5.61
CA SER A 65 0.92 -13.87 -4.68
C SER A 65 1.99 -13.66 -3.62
N GLN A 66 2.50 -12.44 -3.51
CA GLN A 66 3.45 -12.00 -2.50
C GLN A 66 2.91 -10.75 -1.81
N VAL A 67 3.32 -10.53 -0.56
CA VAL A 67 2.90 -9.39 0.25
C VAL A 67 4.14 -8.75 0.82
N PHE A 68 4.27 -7.44 0.62
CA PHE A 68 5.41 -6.66 1.09
C PHE A 68 4.93 -5.54 1.99
N THR A 69 5.54 -5.39 3.16
CA THR A 69 5.32 -4.22 4.00
C THR A 69 6.07 -3.04 3.42
N VAL A 70 5.34 -2.03 2.96
CA VAL A 70 5.87 -0.82 2.31
C VAL A 70 5.70 0.39 3.21
N ASN A 71 6.53 1.41 3.01
CA ASN A 71 6.31 2.71 3.65
C ASN A 71 5.18 3.46 2.93
N SER A 72 4.23 3.99 3.68
CA SER A 72 3.06 4.68 3.11
C SER A 72 3.40 6.02 2.47
N GLY A 73 4.34 6.77 3.03
CA GLY A 73 4.84 8.01 2.43
C GLY A 73 5.55 7.75 1.11
N GLU A 74 6.40 6.73 1.07
CA GLU A 74 7.09 6.32 -0.16
C GLU A 74 6.10 5.85 -1.24
N LEU A 75 5.11 5.04 -0.87
CA LEU A 75 4.05 4.59 -1.78
C LEU A 75 3.26 5.78 -2.35
N ALA A 76 2.93 6.77 -1.52
CA ALA A 76 2.24 7.98 -1.96
C ALA A 76 3.12 8.79 -2.93
N SER A 77 4.39 9.03 -2.60
CA SER A 77 5.32 9.75 -3.49
C SER A 77 5.53 9.03 -4.81
N ALA A 78 5.59 7.69 -4.82
CA ALA A 78 5.68 6.91 -6.05
C ALA A 78 4.42 7.07 -6.91
N LEU A 79 3.24 7.12 -6.28
CA LEU A 79 1.97 7.31 -6.99
C LEU A 79 1.82 8.74 -7.54
N GLU A 80 2.25 9.75 -6.78
CA GLU A 80 2.28 11.14 -7.24
C GLU A 80 3.23 11.32 -8.43
N ALA A 81 4.40 10.66 -8.38
CA ALA A 81 5.35 10.65 -9.50
C ALA A 81 4.79 9.95 -10.74
N ASP A 82 3.96 8.91 -10.57
CA ASP A 82 3.32 8.18 -11.69
C ASP A 82 2.26 9.01 -12.42
N VAL A 83 1.48 9.80 -11.69
CA VAL A 83 0.43 10.67 -12.28
C VAL A 83 1.03 11.90 -12.98
N GLY A 84 2.22 12.34 -12.54
CA GLY A 84 2.90 13.52 -13.07
C GLY A 84 3.95 13.27 -14.16
N ALA A 85 4.15 12.03 -14.62
CA ALA A 85 5.16 11.65 -15.62
C ALA A 85 4.66 11.71 -17.06
#